data_AF-A0A7S2KFK1-F1
#
_entry.id   AF-A0A7S2KFK1-F1
#
_cell.length_a   1.000
_cell.length_b   1.000
_cell.length_c   1.000
_cell.angle_alpha   90.00
_cell.angle_beta   90.00
_cell.angle_gamma   90.00
#
_symmetry.space_group_name_H-M   'P 1'
#
loop_
_entity.id
_entity.type
_entity.pdbx_description
1 polymer ?
#
loop_
_entity_poly.entity_id
_entity_poly.type
_entity_poly.pdbx_seq_one_letter_code
_entity_poly.pdbx_strand_id
1 'polypeptide(L)'
;EEIDDTAARSSVTQKVVAILKLSLPVIGQYVLQFMNFSIPFLFLGRVSPAAMGAFALSQMFVNCTSNALGYGFVTALDTIVSQAWGAKNYTSIGLAVQRSVVIMTLFCLPFVVIWNVVPGILFPYLSVDKEVCRLAKLHCRVMISGIWPGFM
;
A
#
# COMPACT_ATOMS: atom_id res chain seq x y z
N GLU A 1 34.35 -23.87 -27.04
CA GLU A 1 32.90 -23.66 -26.91
C GLU A 1 32.24 -24.36 -25.71
N GLU A 2 32.22 -25.69 -25.57
CA GLU A 2 31.31 -26.39 -24.60
C GLU A 2 31.51 -26.11 -23.09
N ILE A 3 32.71 -25.70 -22.68
CA ILE A 3 33.02 -25.45 -21.26
C ILE A 3 32.40 -24.12 -20.77
N ASP A 4 32.24 -23.14 -21.67
CA ASP A 4 31.65 -21.82 -21.36
C ASP A 4 30.12 -21.93 -21.19
N ASP A 5 29.46 -22.72 -22.04
CA ASP A 5 28.02 -22.98 -21.96
C ASP A 5 27.61 -23.69 -20.67
N THR A 6 28.42 -24.63 -20.17
CA THR A 6 28.09 -25.39 -18.95
C THR A 6 28.23 -24.53 -17.68
N ALA A 7 29.24 -23.64 -17.64
CA ALA A 7 29.41 -22.67 -16.57
C ALA A 7 28.36 -21.55 -16.60
N ALA A 8 27.97 -21.10 -17.80
CA ALA A 8 26.86 -20.17 -17.98
C ALA A 8 25.53 -20.79 -17.52
N ARG A 9 25.28 -22.06 -17.86
CA ARG A 9 24.06 -22.79 -17.45
C ARG A 9 23.97 -22.98 -15.94
N SER A 10 25.07 -23.34 -15.27
CA SER A 10 25.10 -23.48 -13.80
C SER A 10 24.87 -22.14 -13.07
N SER A 11 25.42 -21.05 -13.61
CA SER A 11 25.19 -19.68 -13.12
C SER A 11 23.73 -19.24 -13.29
N VAL A 12 23.10 -19.56 -14.42
CA VAL A 12 21.68 -19.27 -14.65
C VAL A 12 20.79 -20.08 -13.71
N THR A 13 21.06 -21.37 -13.51
CA THR A 13 20.29 -22.21 -12.58
C THR A 13 20.40 -21.69 -11.14
N GLN A 14 21.60 -21.26 -10.70
CA GLN A 14 21.76 -20.64 -9.38
C GLN A 14 20.96 -19.34 -9.22
N LYS A 15 20.96 -18.47 -10.24
CA LYS A 15 20.15 -17.24 -10.24
C LYS A 15 18.66 -17.53 -10.16
N VAL A 16 18.17 -18.50 -10.92
CA VAL A 16 16.75 -18.91 -10.90
C VAL A 16 16.36 -19.46 -9.53
N VAL A 17 17.19 -20.30 -8.92
CA VAL A 17 16.96 -20.82 -7.56
C VAL A 17 16.98 -19.70 -6.52
N ALA A 18 17.86 -18.71 -6.66
CA ALA A 18 17.90 -17.55 -5.77
C ALA A 18 16.63 -16.69 -5.88
N ILE A 19 16.16 -16.42 -7.09
CA ILE A 19 14.90 -15.69 -7.32
C ILE A 19 13.73 -16.49 -6.74
N LEU A 20 13.66 -17.80 -6.95
CA LEU A 20 12.61 -18.65 -6.39
C LEU A 20 12.58 -18.63 -4.86
N LYS A 21 13.76 -18.62 -4.21
CA LYS A 21 13.86 -18.49 -2.74
C LYS A 21 13.36 -17.13 -2.25
N LEU A 22 13.57 -16.06 -3.01
CA LEU A 22 13.07 -14.72 -2.68
C LEU A 22 11.58 -14.55 -2.99
N SER A 23 11.05 -15.25 -3.99
CA SER A 23 9.63 -15.21 -4.33
C SER A 23 8.75 -15.82 -3.25
N LEU A 24 9.24 -16.83 -2.53
CA LEU A 24 8.47 -17.51 -1.48
C LEU A 24 7.98 -16.58 -0.35
N PRO A 25 8.83 -15.76 0.30
CA PRO A 25 8.36 -14.79 1.29
C PRO A 25 7.48 -13.69 0.68
N VAL A 26 7.73 -13.30 -0.58
CA VAL A 26 6.91 -12.29 -1.28
C VAL A 26 5.49 -12.78 -1.52
N ILE A 27 5.32 -14.04 -1.94
CA ILE A 27 4.00 -14.67 -2.08
C ILE A 27 3.29 -14.69 -0.72
N GLY A 28 4.01 -15.03 0.35
CA GLY A 28 3.47 -14.99 1.72
C GLY A 28 2.97 -13.59 2.10
N GLN A 29 3.73 -12.54 1.79
CA GLN A 29 3.32 -11.15 2.00
C GLN A 29 2.01 -10.82 1.27
N TYR A 30 1.89 -11.18 -0.02
CA TYR A 30 0.66 -10.92 -0.79
C TYR A 30 -0.56 -11.67 -0.24
N VAL A 31 -0.39 -12.92 0.20
CA VAL A 31 -1.47 -13.68 0.84
C VAL A 31 -1.94 -12.99 2.12
N LEU A 32 -1.01 -12.56 2.97
CA LEU A 32 -1.32 -11.85 4.21
C LEU A 32 -2.01 -10.50 3.95
N GLN A 33 -1.59 -9.78 2.91
CA GLN A 33 -2.23 -8.54 2.48
C GLN A 33 -3.68 -8.79 2.04
N PHE A 34 -3.92 -9.84 1.24
CA PHE A 34 -5.27 -10.20 0.80
C PHE A 34 -6.19 -10.60 1.97
N MET A 35 -5.64 -11.32 2.95
CA MET A 35 -6.36 -11.69 4.17
C MET A 35 -6.75 -10.47 5.01
N ASN A 36 -5.86 -9.48 5.13
CA ASN A 36 -6.15 -8.23 5.84
C ASN A 36 -7.38 -7.50 5.28
N PHE A 37 -7.61 -7.56 3.98
CA PHE A 37 -8.79 -6.98 3.35
C PHE A 37 -10.02 -7.88 3.44
N SER A 38 -9.85 -9.18 3.23
CA SER A 38 -10.95 -10.15 3.11
C SER A 38 -11.61 -10.46 4.45
N ILE A 39 -10.84 -10.52 5.54
CA ILE A 39 -11.36 -10.85 6.87
C ILE A 39 -12.42 -9.81 7.33
N PRO A 40 -12.12 -8.50 7.37
CA PRO A 40 -13.12 -7.48 7.72
C PRO A 40 -14.38 -7.56 6.85
N PHE A 41 -14.23 -7.80 5.54
CA PHE A 41 -15.35 -7.97 4.61
C PHE A 41 -16.26 -9.13 5.00
N LEU A 42 -15.70 -10.30 5.32
CA LEU A 42 -16.46 -11.48 5.72
C LEU A 42 -17.18 -11.29 7.06
N PHE A 43 -16.54 -10.62 8.02
CA PHE A 43 -17.16 -10.31 9.31
C PHE A 43 -18.30 -9.31 9.15
N LEU A 44 -18.08 -8.20 8.44
CA LEU A 44 -19.10 -7.17 8.23
C LEU A 44 -20.27 -7.67 7.38
N GLY A 45 -20.02 -8.60 6.46
CA GLY A 45 -21.07 -9.29 5.70
C GLY A 45 -22.04 -10.09 6.58
N ARG A 46 -21.61 -10.56 7.76
CA ARG A 46 -22.50 -11.20 8.75
C ARG A 46 -23.24 -10.22 9.67
N VAL A 47 -22.74 -9.00 9.80
CA VAL A 47 -23.34 -7.97 10.68
C VAL A 47 -24.50 -7.27 9.98
N SER A 48 -24.25 -6.71 8.81
CA SER A 48 -25.28 -6.03 8.02
C SER A 48 -24.79 -5.74 6.59
N PRO A 49 -25.66 -5.90 5.57
CA PRO A 49 -25.34 -5.46 4.20
C PRO A 49 -24.93 -3.98 4.12
N ALA A 50 -25.54 -3.12 4.95
CA ALA A 50 -25.23 -1.69 4.99
C ALA A 50 -23.82 -1.41 5.54
N ALA A 51 -23.39 -2.16 6.57
CA ALA A 51 -22.05 -2.03 7.14
C ALA A 51 -20.96 -2.51 6.16
N MET A 52 -21.23 -3.59 5.43
CA MET A 52 -20.33 -4.09 4.38
C MET A 52 -20.21 -3.08 3.23
N GLY A 53 -21.32 -2.51 2.77
CA GLY A 53 -21.32 -1.45 1.75
C GLY A 53 -20.57 -0.20 2.19
N ALA A 54 -20.72 0.19 3.45
CA ALA A 54 -20.00 1.33 4.03
C ALA A 54 -18.49 1.10 4.09
N PHE A 55 -18.06 -0.10 4.48
CA PHE A 55 -16.66 -0.50 4.49
C PHE A 55 -16.07 -0.50 3.07
N ALA A 56 -16.76 -1.10 2.10
CA ALA A 56 -16.35 -1.12 0.70
C ALA A 56 -16.13 0.30 0.15
N LEU A 57 -17.13 1.17 0.33
CA LEU A 57 -17.07 2.57 -0.13
C LEU A 57 -15.92 3.34 0.51
N SER A 58 -15.75 3.20 1.82
CA SER A 58 -14.64 3.82 2.55
C SER A 58 -13.31 3.31 2.01
N GLN A 59 -13.16 2.00 1.82
CA GLN A 59 -11.90 1.40 1.41
C GLN A 59 -11.52 1.76 -0.03
N MET A 60 -12.51 1.97 -0.92
CA MET A 60 -12.27 2.54 -2.25
C MET A 60 -11.77 3.98 -2.18
N PHE A 61 -12.40 4.80 -1.32
CA PHE A 61 -11.95 6.18 -1.08
C PHE A 61 -10.51 6.24 -0.55
N VAL A 62 -10.19 5.38 0.43
CA VAL A 62 -8.83 5.23 0.99
C VAL A 62 -7.83 4.75 -0.08
N ASN A 63 -8.21 3.78 -0.91
CA ASN A 63 -7.34 3.28 -1.96
C ASN A 63 -6.98 4.36 -2.98
N CYS A 64 -7.98 5.11 -3.44
CA CYS A 64 -7.81 6.14 -4.46
C CYS A 64 -7.00 7.33 -3.95
N THR A 65 -7.24 7.75 -2.71
CA THR A 65 -6.56 8.93 -2.13
C THR A 65 -5.20 8.56 -1.54
N SER A 66 -5.12 7.61 -0.62
CA SER A 66 -3.89 7.31 0.14
C SER A 66 -3.05 6.20 -0.48
N ASN A 67 -3.62 5.00 -0.68
CA ASN A 67 -2.79 3.84 -1.06
C ASN A 67 -2.15 4.01 -2.44
N ALA A 68 -2.88 4.55 -3.42
CA ALA A 68 -2.34 4.78 -4.77
C ALA A 68 -1.12 5.72 -4.73
N LEU A 69 -1.22 6.82 -3.98
CA LEU A 69 -0.11 7.76 -3.81
C LEU A 69 1.04 7.16 -3.00
N GLY A 70 0.73 6.42 -1.93
CA GLY A 70 1.73 5.71 -1.11
C GLY A 70 2.52 4.68 -1.92
N TYR A 71 1.84 3.81 -2.68
CA TYR A 71 2.50 2.82 -3.53
C TYR A 71 3.32 3.47 -4.65
N GLY A 72 2.84 4.57 -5.24
CA GLY A 72 3.61 5.33 -6.22
C GLY A 72 4.93 5.85 -5.63
N PHE A 73 4.88 6.34 -4.39
CA PHE A 73 6.05 6.84 -3.70
C PHE A 73 7.05 5.73 -3.32
N VAL A 74 6.56 4.60 -2.78
CA VAL A 74 7.40 3.43 -2.47
C VAL A 74 8.07 2.90 -3.74
N THR A 75 7.34 2.81 -4.84
CA THR A 75 7.90 2.34 -6.13
C THR A 75 8.97 3.28 -6.68
N ALA A 76 8.78 4.59 -6.54
CA ALA A 76 9.79 5.58 -6.91
C ALA A 76 11.04 5.47 -6.01
N LEU A 77 10.86 5.25 -4.71
CA LEU A 77 11.95 5.04 -3.76
C LEU A 77 12.73 3.77 -4.09
N ASP A 78 12.07 2.64 -4.36
CA ASP A 78 12.71 1.38 -4.75
C ASP A 78 13.59 1.56 -6.00
N THR A 79 13.14 2.39 -6.95
CA THR A 79 13.92 2.74 -8.14
C THR A 79 15.16 3.56 -7.77
N ILE A 80 15.02 4.60 -6.95
CA ILE A 80 16.15 5.45 -6.54
C ILE A 80 17.17 4.65 -5.72
N VAL A 81 16.70 3.82 -4.79
CA VAL A 81 17.55 3.00 -3.91
C VAL A 81 18.29 1.94 -4.72
N SER A 82 17.63 1.24 -5.64
CA SER A 82 18.29 0.23 -6.49
C SER A 82 19.34 0.86 -7.41
N GLN A 83 19.08 2.04 -7.96
CA GLN A 83 20.07 2.78 -8.74
C GLN A 83 21.27 3.23 -7.90
N ALA A 84 21.03 3.82 -6.73
CA ALA A 84 22.08 4.28 -5.82
C ALA A 84 22.93 3.12 -5.27
N TRP A 85 22.30 1.97 -5.02
CA TRP A 85 22.97 0.72 -4.65
C TRP A 85 23.90 0.23 -5.76
N GLY A 86 23.44 0.25 -7.03
CA GLY A 86 24.26 -0.09 -8.19
C GLY A 86 25.46 0.86 -8.39
N ALA A 87 25.28 2.15 -8.09
CA ALA A 87 26.35 3.15 -8.13
C ALA A 87 27.32 3.11 -6.93
N LYS A 88 27.15 2.15 -6.00
CA LYS A 88 27.92 2.03 -4.73
C LYS A 88 27.90 3.29 -3.86
N ASN A 89 26.89 4.15 -4.03
CA ASN A 89 26.77 5.41 -3.29
C ASN A 89 25.78 5.24 -2.12
N TYR A 90 26.23 4.53 -1.09
CA TYR A 90 25.39 4.17 0.07
C TYR A 90 24.97 5.38 0.92
N THR A 91 25.76 6.46 0.94
CA THR A 91 25.42 7.71 1.64
C THR A 91 24.17 8.36 1.04
N SER A 92 24.00 8.26 -0.28
CA SER A 92 22.84 8.82 -0.97
C SER A 92 21.56 8.03 -0.71
N ILE A 93 21.66 6.73 -0.38
CA ILE A 93 20.52 5.89 -0.02
C ILE A 93 19.88 6.39 1.28
N GLY A 94 20.69 6.59 2.33
CA GLY A 94 20.20 7.10 3.60
C GLY A 94 19.55 8.47 3.48
N LEU A 95 20.18 9.37 2.71
CA LEU A 95 19.64 10.72 2.47
C LEU A 95 18.34 10.69 1.65
N ALA A 96 18.25 9.82 0.63
CA ALA A 96 17.03 9.64 -0.16
C ALA A 96 15.88 9.13 0.71
N VAL A 97 16.12 8.12 1.55
CA VAL A 97 15.11 7.58 2.48
C VAL A 97 14.67 8.64 3.48
N GLN A 98 15.60 9.39 4.08
CA GLN A 98 15.26 10.44 5.05
C GLN A 98 14.40 11.55 4.42
N ARG A 99 14.78 12.02 3.22
CA ARG A 99 13.98 12.99 2.47
C ARG A 99 12.60 12.45 2.15
N SER A 100 12.54 11.16 1.80
CA SER A 100 11.31 10.50 1.45
C SER A 100 10.34 10.41 2.64
N VAL A 101 10.83 10.09 3.83
CA VAL A 101 10.05 10.09 5.08
C VAL A 101 9.52 11.49 5.40
N VAL A 102 10.34 12.53 5.22
CA VAL A 102 9.90 13.92 5.45
C VAL A 102 8.79 14.32 4.48
N ILE A 103 8.94 13.99 3.19
CA ILE A 103 7.92 14.28 2.18
C ILE A 103 6.62 13.53 2.48
N MET A 104 6.68 12.24 2.82
CA MET A 104 5.50 11.45 3.21
C MET A 104 4.80 12.05 4.45
N THR A 105 5.59 12.49 5.43
CA THR A 105 5.07 13.14 6.65
C THR A 105 4.34 14.44 6.31
N LEU A 106 4.88 15.26 5.39
CA LEU A 106 4.22 16.48 4.93
C LEU A 106 2.93 16.18 4.15
N PHE A 107 2.91 15.10 3.36
CA PHE A 107 1.72 14.64 2.65
C PHE A 107 0.61 14.11 3.57
N CYS A 108 0.94 13.68 4.81
CA CYS A 108 -0.06 13.28 5.80
C CYS A 108 -1.06 14.41 6.13
N LEU A 109 -0.58 15.66 6.21
CA LEU A 109 -1.42 16.82 6.54
C LEU A 109 -2.60 17.05 5.57
N PRO A 110 -2.40 17.14 4.24
CA PRO A 110 -3.51 17.27 3.31
C PRO A 110 -4.42 16.03 3.30
N PHE A 111 -3.92 14.81 3.52
CA PHE A 111 -4.76 13.62 3.62
C PHE A 111 -5.75 13.68 4.78
N VAL A 112 -5.29 14.11 5.97
CA VAL A 112 -6.15 14.29 7.14
C VAL A 112 -7.29 15.28 6.84
N VAL A 113 -7.00 16.36 6.12
CA VAL A 113 -8.00 17.37 5.74
C VAL A 113 -8.99 16.78 4.71
N ILE A 114 -8.47 16.15 3.65
CA ILE A 114 -9.28 15.54 2.60
C ILE A 114 -10.24 14.49 3.20
N TRP A 115 -9.77 13.66 4.12
CA TRP A 115 -10.58 12.58 4.71
C TRP A 115 -11.63 13.08 5.71
N ASN A 116 -11.46 14.27 6.28
CA ASN A 116 -12.50 14.89 7.12
C ASN A 116 -13.59 15.59 6.32
N VAL A 117 -13.21 16.22 5.20
CA VAL A 117 -14.09 17.09 4.41
C VAL A 117 -14.77 16.32 3.29
N VAL A 118 -14.02 15.57 2.48
CA VAL A 118 -14.51 14.98 1.23
C VAL A 118 -15.59 13.91 1.45
N PRO A 119 -15.49 12.98 2.43
CA PRO A 119 -16.58 12.02 2.69
C PRO A 119 -17.91 12.70 3.08
N GLY A 120 -17.86 13.90 3.66
CA GLY A 120 -19.05 14.67 4.00
C GLY A 120 -19.73 15.32 2.80
N ILE A 121 -18.98 15.58 1.73
CA ILE A 121 -19.47 16.23 0.52
C ILE A 121 -19.81 15.18 -0.54
N LEU A 122 -18.91 14.23 -0.80
CA LEU A 122 -18.97 13.31 -1.93
C LEU A 122 -20.00 12.18 -1.74
N PHE A 123 -20.10 11.60 -0.54
CA PHE A 123 -20.98 10.44 -0.33
C PHE A 123 -22.48 10.77 -0.49
N PRO A 124 -22.99 11.95 -0.05
CA PRO A 124 -24.35 12.37 -0.33
C PRO A 124 -24.71 12.51 -1.82
N TYR A 125 -23.74 12.85 -2.68
CA TYR A 125 -23.98 12.95 -4.14
C TYR A 125 -24.05 11.57 -4.82
N LEU A 126 -23.58 10.52 -4.16
CA LEU A 126 -23.48 9.19 -4.75
C LEU A 126 -24.81 8.41 -4.69
N SER A 127 -25.92 9.04 -4.28
CA SER A 127 -27.24 8.43 -4.08
C SER A 127 -27.22 7.17 -3.19
N VAL A 128 -26.26 7.12 -2.26
CA VAL A 128 -26.10 6.03 -1.31
C VAL A 128 -27.01 6.26 -0.11
N ASP A 129 -27.50 5.17 0.49
CA ASP A 129 -28.32 5.24 1.70
C ASP A 129 -27.63 6.06 2.81
N LYS A 130 -28.43 6.84 3.55
CA LYS A 130 -27.94 7.76 4.60
C LYS A 130 -27.19 7.01 5.69
N GLU A 131 -27.62 5.79 6.02
CA GLU A 131 -26.97 4.97 7.03
C GLU A 131 -25.59 4.49 6.57
N VAL A 132 -25.47 4.08 5.31
CA VAL A 132 -24.21 3.67 4.68
C VAL A 132 -23.23 4.85 4.61
N CYS A 133 -23.71 6.04 4.22
CA CYS A 133 -22.92 7.28 4.25
C CYS A 133 -22.36 7.59 5.64
N ARG A 134 -23.20 7.47 6.68
CA ARG A 134 -22.82 7.76 8.07
C ARG A 134 -21.75 6.79 8.56
N LEU A 135 -21.94 5.49 8.33
CA LEU A 135 -21.00 4.44 8.69
C LEU A 135 -19.67 4.58 7.95
N ALA A 136 -19.71 4.90 6.65
CA ALA A 136 -18.51 5.08 5.84
C ALA A 136 -17.68 6.28 6.32
N LYS A 137 -18.35 7.41 6.60
CA LYS A 137 -17.68 8.59 7.16
C LYS A 137 -17.04 8.30 8.53
N LEU A 138 -17.71 7.54 9.38
CA LEU A 138 -17.17 7.13 10.68
C LEU A 138 -15.92 6.26 10.49
N HIS A 139 -15.99 5.27 9.58
CA HIS A 139 -14.87 4.40 9.28
C HIS A 139 -13.66 5.18 8.73
N CYS A 140 -13.87 6.11 7.80
CA CYS A 140 -12.81 7.00 7.32
C CYS A 140 -12.17 7.78 8.48
N ARG A 141 -12.95 8.36 9.40
CA ARG A 141 -12.41 9.09 10.56
C ARG A 141 -11.60 8.23 11.51
N VAL A 142 -12.05 6.99 11.77
CA VAL A 142 -11.28 6.05 12.61
C VAL A 142 -9.96 5.71 11.93
N MET A 143 -9.96 5.49 10.61
CA MET A 143 -8.73 5.21 9.86
C MET A 143 -7.73 6.38 9.86
N ILE A 144 -8.20 7.64 9.92
CA ILE A 144 -7.30 8.82 10.04
C ILE A 144 -6.37 8.70 11.26
N SER A 145 -6.88 8.20 12.39
CA SER A 145 -6.07 8.01 13.60
C SER A 145 -4.97 6.95 13.43
N GLY A 146 -5.16 5.99 12.52
CA GLY A 146 -4.21 4.94 12.17
C GLY A 146 -3.20 5.33 11.08
N ILE A 147 -3.34 6.48 10.43
CA ILE A 147 -2.39 6.95 9.40
C ILE A 147 -1.07 7.39 10.03
N TRP A 148 -1.11 8.02 11.21
CA TRP A 148 0.09 8.55 11.87
C TRP A 148 1.12 7.47 12.23
N PRO A 149 0.70 6.30 12.78
CA PRO A 149 1.64 5.19 13.05
C PRO A 149 1.96 4.34 11.82
N GLY A 150 1.19 4.42 10.73
CA GLY A 150 1.36 3.58 9.54
C GLY A 150 2.37 4.12 8.51
N PHE A 151 2.70 5.41 8.59
CA PHE A 151 3.70 6.06 7.72
C PHE A 151 5.09 6.19 8.37
N MET A 152 5.24 5.82 9.66
CA MET A 152 6.53 5.64 10.35
C MET A 152 6.87 4.15 10.42
#